data_AF-A0A0N0NSA6-F1
#
_entry.id   AF-A0A0N0NSA6-F1
#
_cell.length_a   1.000
_cell.length_b   1.000
_cell.length_c   1.000
_cell.angle_alpha   90.00
_cell.angle_beta   90.00
_cell.angle_gamma   90.00
#
_symmetry.space_group_name_H-M   'P 1'
#
loop_
_entity.id
_entity.type
_entity.pdbx_description
1 polymer ?
#
loop_
_entity_poly.entity_id
_entity_poly.type
_entity_poly.pdbx_seq_one_letter_code
_entity_poly.pdbx_strand_id
1 'polypeptide(L)'
;MCTRYEYDCTYDTKKGDTAAALDPSKAASSSAAKRIMVDHSQSTYATDYDSATKRPVIHTPPSTAASESHGGRGYAGSCAATTFPHVLGIALGSSEYTDILTTSSFAFNFGNRPEESSKNRPDLGTLISQAFLAQYSEVFFSSLATVIDLIDPAVYTRRCRHYYDHDRYSGTAIAFSAVAAGVCAIGSFLSPNRCERESDLVQYAKTILDDTSSIRLPDVDHVIGWGFRMLYLRATSRPNNAWLASCTLMHLCEAVGLNDENAIQRITSAPDAALLGHTVNQLRRVFWIAWAGHSLLSYEYDRSPVIFGTLKMGIPEEAVESAIAFGKAATEAAVQLAAQGCLFWNVISSVFQYACVLLAIDSPVASEHIPGVFAALEQVANSANTRLMRETLSIARHLLGLRLAKKRKELAQLEGIGSAQSYEHQPDQLGPTSHGTASTTDINAAEFDFDLDWDQFTIEPFLSMFGPDSGL
;
A
#
# COMPACT_ATOMS: atom_id res chain seq x y z
N MET A 1 -20.20 -20.72 -10.69
CA MET A 1 -21.41 -19.98 -10.27
C MET A 1 -21.23 -19.53 -8.83
N CYS A 2 -20.78 -18.29 -8.68
CA CYS A 2 -21.08 -17.45 -7.53
C CYS A 2 -22.61 -17.30 -7.41
N THR A 3 -23.26 -17.09 -6.27
CA THR A 3 -22.94 -17.19 -4.84
C THR A 3 -24.00 -16.38 -4.11
N ARG A 4 -24.19 -16.72 -2.83
CA ARG A 4 -24.46 -15.81 -1.71
C ARG A 4 -25.91 -15.80 -1.20
N TYR A 5 -26.16 -16.83 -0.39
CA TYR A 5 -27.10 -16.93 0.74
C TYR A 5 -28.61 -17.03 0.46
N GLU A 6 -29.08 -18.27 0.32
CA GLU A 6 -30.46 -18.68 0.63
C GLU A 6 -30.50 -19.33 2.02
N TYR A 7 -30.50 -18.52 3.08
CA TYR A 7 -30.92 -18.97 4.41
C TYR A 7 -31.97 -18.01 4.96
N ASP A 8 -33.20 -18.51 5.11
CA ASP A 8 -34.25 -17.86 5.91
C ASP A 8 -33.95 -18.06 7.40
N CYS A 9 -33.43 -17.02 8.05
CA CYS A 9 -33.31 -17.00 9.51
C CYS A 9 -34.65 -16.63 10.15
N THR A 10 -35.35 -17.62 10.72
CA THR A 10 -36.45 -17.40 11.67
C THR A 10 -35.96 -17.64 13.10
N TYR A 11 -36.24 -16.70 14.00
CA TYR A 11 -35.99 -16.85 15.44
C TYR A 11 -37.11 -17.68 16.06
N ASP A 12 -36.80 -18.93 16.38
CA ASP A 12 -37.71 -19.82 17.10
C ASP A 12 -37.52 -19.61 18.61
N THR A 13 -38.43 -18.88 19.27
CA THR A 13 -38.50 -18.83 20.73
C THR A 13 -39.55 -19.83 21.21
N LYS A 14 -39.10 -20.94 21.80
CA LYS A 14 -39.99 -21.88 22.50
C LYS A 14 -40.14 -21.51 23.99
N LYS A 15 -41.38 -21.11 24.31
CA LYS A 15 -42.28 -21.46 25.43
C LYS A 15 -41.76 -21.74 26.86
N GLY A 16 -42.49 -21.13 27.81
CA GLY A 16 -42.91 -21.70 29.10
C GLY A 16 -44.00 -20.83 29.75
N ASP A 17 -45.27 -21.05 29.41
CA ASP A 17 -46.38 -21.42 30.32
C ASP A 17 -47.07 -20.29 31.11
N THR A 18 -48.25 -19.86 30.67
CA THR A 18 -49.56 -20.09 31.35
C THR A 18 -50.68 -19.29 30.68
N ALA A 19 -51.89 -19.85 30.78
CA ALA A 19 -53.08 -19.56 29.99
C ALA A 19 -53.86 -18.30 30.41
N ALA A 20 -54.50 -17.64 29.45
CA ALA A 20 -55.91 -17.24 29.55
C ALA A 20 -56.43 -16.78 28.18
N ALA A 21 -57.49 -17.43 27.70
CA ALA A 21 -58.24 -17.08 26.51
C ALA A 21 -59.08 -15.82 26.74
N LEU A 22 -59.09 -14.88 25.80
CA LEU A 22 -60.18 -13.94 25.61
C LEU A 22 -60.47 -13.69 24.12
N ASP A 23 -61.77 -13.65 23.87
CA ASP A 23 -62.59 -13.73 22.67
C ASP A 23 -62.32 -12.63 21.61
N PRO A 24 -62.45 -12.90 20.28
CA PRO A 24 -62.24 -11.91 19.24
C PRO A 24 -63.56 -11.24 18.85
N SER A 25 -63.81 -10.03 19.32
CA SER A 25 -64.71 -9.13 18.60
C SER A 25 -64.38 -7.67 18.85
N LYS A 26 -64.33 -6.91 17.74
CA LYS A 26 -64.25 -5.44 17.64
C LYS A 26 -62.88 -4.81 17.96
N ALA A 27 -62.18 -4.40 16.92
CA ALA A 27 -62.14 -2.99 16.51
C ALA A 27 -61.22 -2.81 15.30
N ALA A 28 -61.78 -2.16 14.28
CA ALA A 28 -61.08 -1.68 13.11
C ALA A 28 -60.08 -0.57 13.47
N SER A 29 -58.94 -0.51 12.80
CA SER A 29 -58.59 0.61 11.92
C SER A 29 -57.22 0.40 11.26
N SER A 30 -57.21 0.72 9.98
CA SER A 30 -56.12 0.62 9.03
C SER A 30 -55.11 1.75 9.15
N SER A 31 -53.82 1.47 8.92
CA SER A 31 -52.99 2.36 8.10
C SER A 31 -51.88 1.58 7.40
N ALA A 32 -52.04 1.43 6.08
CA ALA A 32 -51.05 0.90 5.16
C ALA A 32 -49.95 1.94 4.88
N ALA A 33 -48.69 1.56 5.05
CA ALA A 33 -47.56 2.32 4.53
C ALA A 33 -47.30 1.91 3.07
N LYS A 34 -47.58 2.83 2.13
CA LYS A 34 -47.14 2.72 0.73
C LYS A 34 -45.64 3.02 0.66
N ARG A 35 -44.84 2.08 0.14
CA ARG A 35 -43.48 2.36 -0.37
C ARG A 35 -43.60 3.16 -1.66
N ILE A 36 -42.90 4.29 -1.73
CA ILE A 36 -42.65 5.00 -2.99
C ILE A 36 -41.32 4.48 -3.53
N MET A 37 -41.36 3.90 -4.73
CA MET A 37 -40.19 3.62 -5.57
C MET A 37 -39.74 4.93 -6.21
N VAL A 38 -38.44 5.21 -6.19
CA VAL A 38 -37.84 6.31 -6.96
C VAL A 38 -37.22 5.69 -8.21
N ASP A 39 -37.81 6.05 -9.35
CA ASP A 39 -37.40 5.67 -10.69
C ASP A 39 -36.34 6.67 -11.20
N HIS A 40 -35.26 6.17 -11.78
CA HIS A 40 -34.13 6.97 -12.22
C HIS A 40 -34.35 7.37 -13.69
N SER A 41 -35.00 8.51 -13.92
CA SER A 41 -35.10 9.12 -15.24
C SER A 41 -34.12 10.29 -15.38
N GLN A 42 -33.29 10.20 -16.42
CA GLN A 42 -32.48 11.30 -16.95
C GLN A 42 -33.39 12.48 -17.33
N SER A 43 -33.02 13.70 -16.93
CA SER A 43 -33.62 14.91 -17.48
C SER A 43 -32.62 16.07 -17.47
N THR A 44 -32.09 16.37 -18.64
CA THR A 44 -31.58 17.68 -19.06
C THR A 44 -32.70 18.71 -19.04
N TYR A 45 -32.56 19.85 -18.35
CA TYR A 45 -33.09 21.15 -18.80
C TYR A 45 -32.35 22.31 -18.11
N ALA A 46 -31.92 23.28 -18.93
CA ALA A 46 -31.48 24.60 -18.53
C ALA A 46 -32.68 25.52 -18.24
N THR A 47 -32.52 26.51 -17.36
CA THR A 47 -32.94 27.92 -17.53
C THR A 47 -32.57 28.77 -16.31
N ASP A 48 -32.09 29.98 -16.60
CA ASP A 48 -31.84 31.13 -15.72
C ASP A 48 -32.85 31.36 -14.59
N TYR A 49 -32.36 31.81 -13.44
CA TYR A 49 -32.95 32.95 -12.74
C TYR A 49 -31.91 33.65 -11.85
N ASP A 50 -31.64 34.89 -12.20
CA ASP A 50 -30.78 35.84 -11.50
C ASP A 50 -31.54 36.46 -10.30
N SER A 51 -30.97 36.39 -9.10
CA SER A 51 -31.29 37.32 -8.01
C SER A 51 -30.26 37.27 -6.90
N ALA A 52 -29.60 38.41 -6.76
CA ALA A 52 -28.56 38.74 -5.81
C ALA A 52 -28.93 38.41 -4.36
N THR A 53 -28.23 37.44 -3.78
CA THR A 53 -27.90 37.42 -2.35
C THR A 53 -26.39 37.26 -2.24
N LYS A 54 -25.72 38.27 -1.68
CA LYS A 54 -24.29 38.20 -1.36
C LYS A 54 -24.07 37.05 -0.38
N ARG A 55 -23.65 35.89 -0.88
CA ARG A 55 -23.13 34.80 -0.05
C ARG A 55 -21.90 35.33 0.71
N PRO A 56 -21.76 35.05 2.01
CA PRO A 56 -20.48 35.28 2.68
C PRO A 56 -19.44 34.42 1.96
N VAL A 57 -18.38 35.05 1.48
CA VAL A 57 -17.21 34.35 0.96
C VAL A 57 -16.56 33.67 2.17
N ILE A 58 -16.89 32.40 2.38
CA ILE A 58 -16.09 31.53 3.23
C ILE A 58 -14.79 31.34 2.45
N HIS A 59 -13.73 32.02 2.88
CA HIS A 59 -12.39 31.65 2.45
C HIS A 59 -12.18 30.19 2.88
N THR A 60 -12.25 29.27 1.91
CA THR A 60 -11.76 27.92 2.10
C THR A 60 -10.29 28.03 2.51
N PRO A 61 -9.91 27.62 3.73
CA PRO A 61 -8.50 27.50 4.03
C PRO A 61 -7.89 26.50 3.03
N PRO A 62 -6.61 26.65 2.67
CA PRO A 62 -5.96 25.72 1.75
C PRO A 62 -6.18 24.29 2.26
N SER A 63 -6.52 23.37 1.34
CA SER A 63 -6.86 21.97 1.59
C SER A 63 -5.73 21.15 2.25
N THR A 64 -4.63 21.81 2.63
CA THR A 64 -3.43 21.29 3.29
C THR A 64 -3.32 21.67 4.77
N ALA A 65 -4.24 22.46 5.33
CA ALA A 65 -4.19 22.79 6.76
C ALA A 65 -4.64 21.57 7.58
N ALA A 66 -3.69 20.72 8.01
CA ALA A 66 -3.92 19.80 9.12
C ALA A 66 -4.24 20.64 10.37
N SER A 67 -5.29 20.29 11.10
CA SER A 67 -5.66 21.03 12.30
C SER A 67 -5.27 20.23 13.54
N GLU A 68 -4.61 20.96 14.42
CA GLU A 68 -3.86 20.49 15.55
C GLU A 68 -4.77 20.03 16.70
N SER A 69 -4.42 18.93 17.35
CA SER A 69 -4.81 18.69 18.73
C SER A 69 -3.62 19.11 19.61
N HIS A 70 -3.77 20.18 20.38
CA HIS A 70 -2.81 20.47 21.44
C HIS A 70 -2.88 19.32 22.47
N GLY A 71 -1.76 18.62 22.70
CA GLY A 71 -1.71 17.52 23.68
C GLY A 71 -1.21 16.16 23.18
N GLY A 72 -0.55 16.08 22.02
CA GLY A 72 0.15 14.84 21.61
C GLY A 72 -0.76 13.70 21.18
N ARG A 73 -1.97 13.99 20.69
CA ARG A 73 -2.97 12.98 20.31
C ARG A 73 -3.20 12.92 18.80
N GLY A 74 -2.51 12.00 18.14
CA GLY A 74 -2.78 11.50 16.77
C GLY A 74 -2.66 12.53 15.63
N TYR A 75 -2.25 12.08 14.45
CA TYR A 75 -2.31 12.89 13.23
C TYR A 75 -3.70 12.76 12.59
N ALA A 76 -4.42 13.87 12.43
CA ALA A 76 -5.74 13.92 11.78
C ALA A 76 -5.85 15.11 10.83
N GLY A 77 -6.33 14.87 9.61
CA GLY A 77 -6.58 15.92 8.62
C GLY A 77 -7.72 16.86 9.04
N SER A 78 -7.78 18.07 8.47
CA SER A 78 -8.83 19.07 8.76
C SER A 78 -10.25 18.61 8.42
N CYS A 79 -10.39 17.69 7.48
CA CYS A 79 -11.68 17.09 7.12
C CYS A 79 -12.12 15.96 8.06
N ALA A 80 -11.30 15.57 9.04
CA ALA A 80 -11.71 14.57 10.02
C ALA A 80 -12.92 15.10 10.81
N ALA A 81 -13.95 14.27 10.98
CA ALA A 81 -15.17 14.66 11.69
C ALA A 81 -14.89 15.14 13.12
N THR A 82 -13.81 14.65 13.74
CA THR A 82 -13.32 15.08 15.06
C THR A 82 -12.64 16.44 15.06
N THR A 83 -12.04 16.84 13.93
CA THR A 83 -11.20 18.03 13.80
C THR A 83 -11.94 19.21 13.17
N PHE A 84 -12.88 18.94 12.25
CA PHE A 84 -13.66 19.97 11.58
C PHE A 84 -14.39 20.93 12.54
N PRO A 85 -15.03 20.48 13.64
CA PRO A 85 -15.66 21.39 14.61
C PRO A 85 -14.66 22.36 15.27
N HIS A 86 -13.42 21.91 15.50
CA HIS A 86 -12.37 22.77 16.04
C HIS A 86 -11.94 23.83 15.02
N VAL A 87 -11.70 23.44 13.77
CA VAL A 87 -11.40 24.38 12.66
C VAL A 87 -12.53 25.40 12.48
N LEU A 88 -13.77 24.93 12.49
CA LEU A 88 -14.95 25.79 12.39
C LEU A 88 -15.03 26.76 13.58
N GLY A 89 -14.74 26.30 14.80
CA GLY A 89 -14.71 27.13 16.01
C GLY A 89 -13.71 28.29 15.90
N ILE A 90 -12.48 28.01 15.43
CA ILE A 90 -11.46 29.04 15.18
C ILE A 90 -11.94 30.03 14.11
N ALA A 91 -12.48 29.53 12.99
CA ALA A 91 -12.98 30.37 11.91
C ALA A 91 -14.15 31.29 12.35
N LEU A 92 -14.94 30.85 13.34
CA LEU A 92 -16.02 31.62 13.96
C LEU A 92 -15.53 32.60 15.05
N GLY A 93 -14.22 32.74 15.26
CA GLY A 93 -13.63 33.68 16.20
C GLY A 93 -13.58 33.19 17.65
N SER A 94 -13.71 31.88 17.88
CA SER A 94 -13.53 31.30 19.22
C SER A 94 -12.04 31.20 19.56
N SER A 95 -11.63 31.80 20.69
CA SER A 95 -10.26 31.71 21.22
C SER A 95 -10.07 30.66 22.33
N GLU A 96 -11.14 29.96 22.74
CA GLU A 96 -11.18 29.18 23.99
C GLU A 96 -11.36 27.66 23.79
N TYR A 97 -11.23 27.15 22.57
CA TYR A 97 -11.68 25.78 22.27
C TYR A 97 -10.57 24.77 22.03
N THR A 98 -9.69 24.56 23.01
CA THR A 98 -8.50 23.69 22.81
C THR A 98 -8.67 22.25 23.33
N ASP A 99 -9.51 21.99 24.34
CA ASP A 99 -9.52 20.66 25.02
C ASP A 99 -10.83 19.86 24.92
N ILE A 100 -11.98 20.46 24.59
CA ILE A 100 -13.30 19.81 24.79
C ILE A 100 -13.80 18.96 23.59
N LEU A 101 -13.30 19.19 22.35
CA LEU A 101 -13.81 18.51 21.15
C LEU A 101 -12.88 17.39 20.61
N THR A 102 -11.69 17.19 21.19
CA THR A 102 -10.60 16.42 20.57
C THR A 102 -10.67 14.90 20.78
N THR A 103 -11.68 14.36 21.47
CA THR A 103 -11.60 12.97 21.96
C THR A 103 -12.78 12.07 21.60
N SER A 104 -13.85 12.61 21.03
CA SER A 104 -15.07 11.82 20.79
C SER A 104 -15.36 11.77 19.30
N SER A 105 -15.27 10.59 18.67
CA SER A 105 -15.84 10.37 17.35
C SER A 105 -17.32 10.77 17.40
N PHE A 106 -17.64 11.96 16.89
CA PHE A 106 -18.98 12.52 17.03
C PHE A 106 -20.01 11.52 16.49
N ALA A 107 -20.98 11.17 17.34
CA ALA A 107 -22.17 10.36 17.09
C ALA A 107 -21.99 8.87 16.68
N PHE A 108 -20.83 8.40 16.21
CA PHE A 108 -20.63 6.97 15.86
C PHE A 108 -20.27 6.09 17.07
N ASN A 109 -19.45 6.59 17.99
CA ASN A 109 -19.24 5.92 19.28
C ASN A 109 -20.26 6.47 20.28
N PHE A 110 -21.32 5.70 20.55
CA PHE A 110 -22.39 6.08 21.46
C PHE A 110 -21.93 6.16 22.94
N GLY A 111 -20.72 5.71 23.28
CA GLY A 111 -20.17 5.76 24.64
C GLY A 111 -20.95 4.93 25.67
N ASN A 112 -21.87 4.07 25.24
CA ASN A 112 -22.75 3.28 26.09
C ASN A 112 -22.19 1.88 26.43
N ARG A 113 -20.95 1.59 25.96
CA ARG A 113 -20.18 0.40 26.26
C ARG A 113 -18.78 0.81 26.69
N PRO A 114 -18.19 0.15 27.71
CA PRO A 114 -16.80 0.39 28.05
C PRO A 114 -15.92 -0.03 26.87
N GLU A 115 -14.82 0.69 26.67
CA GLU A 115 -13.82 0.32 25.68
C GLU A 115 -13.10 -0.97 26.12
N GLU A 116 -12.70 -1.79 25.15
CA GLU A 116 -12.03 -3.07 25.42
C GLU A 116 -10.74 -2.87 26.25
N SER A 117 -10.64 -3.55 27.38
CA SER A 117 -9.45 -3.51 28.24
C SER A 117 -8.29 -4.28 27.61
N SER A 118 -7.05 -3.87 27.89
CA SER A 118 -5.85 -4.63 27.49
C SER A 118 -5.93 -6.08 27.94
N LYS A 119 -5.45 -6.98 27.09
CA LYS A 119 -5.26 -8.39 27.46
C LYS A 119 -4.06 -8.54 28.41
N ASN A 120 -4.19 -9.40 29.41
CA ASN A 120 -3.04 -9.78 30.24
C ASN A 120 -1.97 -10.44 29.35
N ARG A 121 -0.75 -9.92 29.39
CA ARG A 121 0.40 -10.50 28.69
C ARG A 121 1.50 -10.90 29.66
N PRO A 122 2.28 -11.95 29.35
CA PRO A 122 3.52 -12.22 30.07
C PRO A 122 4.56 -11.12 29.77
N ASP A 123 5.63 -11.06 30.56
CA ASP A 123 6.77 -10.19 30.26
C ASP A 123 7.67 -10.82 29.19
N LEU A 124 8.30 -10.02 28.31
CA LEU A 124 9.20 -10.56 27.27
C LEU A 124 10.36 -11.37 27.88
N GLY A 125 10.82 -10.97 29.08
CA GLY A 125 11.86 -11.68 29.82
C GLY A 125 11.48 -13.11 30.23
N THR A 126 10.18 -13.46 30.23
CA THR A 126 9.73 -14.85 30.42
C THR A 126 9.86 -15.70 29.16
N LEU A 127 9.96 -15.06 28.00
CA LEU A 127 10.10 -15.73 26.70
C LEU A 127 11.55 -15.94 26.33
N ILE A 128 12.37 -14.91 26.57
CA ILE A 128 13.77 -14.88 26.17
C ILE A 128 14.62 -14.07 27.15
N SER A 129 15.82 -14.58 27.47
CA SER A 129 16.78 -13.83 28.29
C SER A 129 17.38 -12.68 27.51
N GLN A 130 17.86 -11.65 28.20
CA GLN A 130 18.54 -10.51 27.58
C GLN A 130 19.75 -10.93 26.73
N ALA A 131 20.49 -11.96 27.16
CA ALA A 131 21.65 -12.47 26.45
C ALA A 131 21.27 -13.13 25.11
N PHE A 132 20.24 -13.98 25.12
CA PHE A 132 19.75 -14.61 23.88
C PHE A 132 19.07 -13.58 22.96
N LEU A 133 18.35 -12.60 23.53
CA LEU A 133 17.80 -11.50 22.74
C LEU A 133 18.91 -10.75 22.00
N ALA A 134 19.98 -10.36 22.69
CA ALA A 134 21.12 -9.68 22.08
C ALA A 134 21.78 -10.52 20.99
N GLN A 135 21.96 -11.83 21.22
CA GLN A 135 22.56 -12.76 20.25
C GLN A 135 21.76 -12.80 18.94
N TYR A 136 20.44 -13.00 18.99
CA TYR A 136 19.62 -13.04 17.77
C TYR A 136 19.50 -11.68 17.11
N SER A 137 19.40 -10.60 17.89
CA SER A 137 19.36 -9.24 17.35
C SER A 137 20.63 -8.87 16.60
N GLU A 138 21.80 -9.33 17.06
CA GLU A 138 23.06 -9.16 16.34
C GLU A 138 23.01 -9.78 14.93
N VAL A 139 22.46 -11.00 14.81
CA VAL A 139 22.28 -11.67 13.52
C VAL A 139 21.33 -10.88 12.60
N PHE A 140 20.24 -10.33 13.15
CA PHE A 140 19.35 -9.46 12.39
C PHE A 140 20.12 -8.23 11.87
N PHE A 141 20.83 -7.51 12.75
CA PHE A 141 21.49 -6.27 12.35
C PHE A 141 22.66 -6.52 11.39
N SER A 142 23.41 -7.61 11.54
CA SER A 142 24.49 -7.96 10.61
C SER A 142 23.98 -8.32 9.21
N SER A 143 22.75 -8.82 9.11
CA SER A 143 22.20 -9.38 7.88
C SER A 143 21.26 -8.43 7.13
N LEU A 144 20.46 -7.65 7.86
CA LEU A 144 19.36 -6.86 7.29
C LEU A 144 19.41 -5.37 7.58
N ALA A 145 20.22 -4.88 8.53
CA ALA A 145 20.19 -3.45 8.92
C ALA A 145 20.50 -2.50 7.75
N THR A 146 21.29 -2.95 6.78
CA THR A 146 21.65 -2.15 5.59
C THR A 146 20.48 -1.91 4.65
N VAL A 147 19.49 -2.81 4.64
CA VAL A 147 18.30 -2.74 3.77
C VAL A 147 17.05 -2.33 4.55
N ILE A 148 16.95 -2.78 5.80
CA ILE A 148 15.82 -2.60 6.71
C ILE A 148 16.30 -1.77 7.92
N ASP A 149 16.52 -0.49 7.69
CA ASP A 149 16.90 0.49 8.72
C ASP A 149 15.65 1.09 9.41
N LEU A 150 14.87 0.23 10.07
CA LEU A 150 13.69 0.66 10.84
C LEU A 150 14.04 1.18 12.24
N ILE A 151 15.16 0.74 12.81
CA ILE A 151 15.62 1.17 14.13
C ILE A 151 17.15 1.15 14.21
N ASP A 152 17.73 2.20 14.79
CA ASP A 152 19.18 2.28 15.00
C ASP A 152 19.66 1.18 15.99
N PRO A 153 20.73 0.42 15.66
CA PRO A 153 21.20 -0.69 16.50
C PRO A 153 21.64 -0.26 17.92
N ALA A 154 22.22 0.93 18.07
CA ALA A 154 22.68 1.42 19.37
C ALA A 154 21.50 1.88 20.23
N VAL A 155 20.52 2.55 19.63
CA VAL A 155 19.23 2.88 20.26
C VAL A 155 18.51 1.60 20.68
N TYR A 156 18.37 0.63 19.79
CA TYR A 156 17.74 -0.66 20.07
C TYR A 156 18.40 -1.37 21.26
N THR A 157 19.74 -1.48 21.25
CA THR A 157 20.50 -2.16 22.31
C THR A 157 20.31 -1.48 23.66
N ARG A 158 20.37 -0.14 23.70
CA ARG A 158 20.14 0.64 24.91
C ARG A 158 18.73 0.44 25.45
N ARG A 159 17.72 0.50 24.58
CA ARG A 159 16.31 0.33 24.98
C ARG A 159 16.02 -1.11 25.45
N CYS A 160 16.65 -2.12 24.86
CA CYS A 160 16.60 -3.49 25.36
C CYS A 160 17.17 -3.59 26.78
N ARG A 161 18.36 -3.01 27.04
CA ARG A 161 18.92 -3.00 28.41
C ARG A 161 17.97 -2.33 29.40
N HIS A 162 17.48 -1.14 29.07
CA HIS A 162 16.54 -0.41 29.92
C HIS A 162 15.27 -1.22 30.23
N TYR A 163 14.70 -1.91 29.23
CA TYR A 163 13.53 -2.77 29.41
C TYR A 163 13.79 -3.91 30.40
N TYR A 164 14.92 -4.61 30.31
CA TYR A 164 15.25 -5.69 31.24
C TYR A 164 15.62 -5.18 32.63
N ASP A 165 16.23 -4.00 32.74
CA ASP A 165 16.77 -3.51 34.01
C ASP A 165 15.77 -2.71 34.87
N HIS A 166 14.83 -1.96 34.27
CA HIS A 166 14.07 -0.94 35.02
C HIS A 166 12.56 -0.95 34.77
N ASP A 167 12.11 -0.66 33.55
CA ASP A 167 10.72 -0.25 33.29
C ASP A 167 10.04 -1.15 32.25
N ARG A 168 9.29 -2.14 32.74
CA ARG A 168 8.60 -3.16 31.93
C ARG A 168 7.13 -2.82 31.64
N TYR A 169 6.62 -1.72 32.22
CA TYR A 169 5.18 -1.46 32.30
C TYR A 169 4.73 -0.10 31.73
N SER A 170 5.63 0.81 31.37
CA SER A 170 5.25 2.03 30.63
C SER A 170 4.76 1.72 29.21
N GLY A 171 3.81 2.51 28.69
CA GLY A 171 3.21 2.33 27.35
C GLY A 171 4.23 2.26 26.21
N THR A 172 5.29 3.08 26.27
CA THR A 172 6.39 3.07 25.31
C THR A 172 7.28 1.83 25.45
N ALA A 173 7.44 1.28 26.67
CA ALA A 173 8.11 0.00 26.87
C ALA A 173 7.29 -1.19 26.33
N ILE A 174 5.96 -1.08 26.33
CA ILE A 174 5.05 -2.09 25.77
C ILE A 174 5.26 -2.23 24.25
N ALA A 175 5.06 -1.16 23.50
CA ALA A 175 5.20 -1.17 22.04
C ALA A 175 6.62 -1.58 21.62
N PHE A 176 7.63 -1.06 22.32
CA PHE A 176 9.02 -1.44 22.11
C PHE A 176 9.30 -2.93 22.35
N SER A 177 8.67 -3.57 23.35
CA SER A 177 8.87 -5.01 23.58
C SER A 177 8.38 -5.85 22.38
N ALA A 178 7.38 -5.39 21.63
CA ALA A 178 6.98 -6.01 20.38
C ALA A 178 8.03 -5.82 19.26
N VAL A 179 8.65 -4.63 19.19
CA VAL A 179 9.81 -4.36 18.31
C VAL A 179 10.96 -5.31 18.63
N ALA A 180 11.31 -5.45 19.92
CA ALA A 180 12.38 -6.33 20.39
C ALA A 180 12.12 -7.80 20.03
N ALA A 181 10.90 -8.28 20.26
CA ALA A 181 10.48 -9.63 19.88
C ALA A 181 10.51 -9.86 18.36
N GLY A 182 10.08 -8.87 17.55
CA GLY A 182 10.12 -8.93 16.09
C GLY A 182 11.54 -9.03 15.53
N VAL A 183 12.45 -8.16 15.99
CA VAL A 183 13.88 -8.21 15.64
C VAL A 183 14.46 -9.57 16.00
N CYS A 184 14.18 -10.07 17.21
CA CYS A 184 14.65 -11.37 17.66
C CYS A 184 14.14 -12.53 16.82
N ALA A 185 12.85 -12.51 16.46
CA ALA A 185 12.23 -13.57 15.66
C ALA A 185 12.84 -13.64 14.25
N ILE A 186 13.10 -12.48 13.62
CA ILE A 186 13.78 -12.43 12.33
C ILE A 186 15.24 -12.85 12.45
N GLY A 187 15.94 -12.40 13.50
CA GLY A 187 17.32 -12.82 13.79
C GLY A 187 17.43 -14.33 14.02
N SER A 188 16.49 -14.92 14.74
CA SER A 188 16.34 -16.37 14.92
C SER A 188 16.07 -17.08 13.59
N PHE A 189 15.20 -16.53 12.75
CA PHE A 189 14.89 -17.09 11.43
C PHE A 189 16.12 -17.17 10.53
N LEU A 190 16.98 -16.14 10.58
CA LEU A 190 18.23 -16.03 9.83
C LEU A 190 19.39 -16.81 10.46
N SER A 191 19.27 -17.21 11.72
CA SER A 191 20.32 -17.91 12.44
C SER A 191 20.39 -19.40 12.03
N PRO A 192 21.59 -20.01 11.99
CA PRO A 192 21.74 -21.45 11.80
C PRO A 192 21.04 -22.27 12.91
N ASN A 193 21.07 -21.74 14.13
CA ASN A 193 20.39 -22.31 15.29
C ASN A 193 19.17 -21.44 15.61
N ARG A 194 17.97 -21.97 15.40
CA ARG A 194 16.73 -21.25 15.69
C ARG A 194 16.45 -21.20 17.19
N CYS A 195 15.85 -20.11 17.64
CA CYS A 195 15.27 -20.00 18.96
C CYS A 195 14.10 -21.01 19.08
N GLU A 196 14.14 -21.86 20.10
CA GLU A 196 13.08 -22.86 20.35
C GLU A 196 11.69 -22.21 20.49
N ARG A 197 11.66 -20.95 20.94
CA ARG A 197 10.45 -20.18 21.23
C ARG A 197 10.18 -19.06 20.24
N GLU A 198 10.72 -19.16 19.03
CA GLU A 198 10.51 -18.18 17.94
C GLU A 198 9.01 -17.90 17.71
N SER A 199 8.19 -18.94 17.61
CA SER A 199 6.73 -18.82 17.45
C SER A 199 6.06 -18.07 18.60
N ASP A 200 6.53 -18.28 19.84
CA ASP A 200 6.00 -17.57 21.02
C ASP A 200 6.34 -16.08 20.97
N LEU A 201 7.55 -15.71 20.51
CA LEU A 201 7.97 -14.32 20.33
C LEU A 201 7.12 -13.60 19.28
N VAL A 202 6.82 -14.28 18.17
CA VAL A 202 5.95 -13.74 17.12
C VAL A 202 4.53 -13.54 17.63
N GLN A 203 4.00 -14.52 18.39
CA GLN A 203 2.67 -14.41 18.98
C GLN A 203 2.63 -13.35 20.10
N TYR A 204 3.71 -13.18 20.85
CA TYR A 204 3.87 -12.12 21.83
C TYR A 204 3.79 -10.74 21.20
N ALA A 205 4.60 -10.49 20.16
CA ALA A 205 4.57 -9.23 19.41
C ALA A 205 3.18 -8.97 18.83
N LYS A 206 2.55 -9.99 18.21
CA LYS A 206 1.19 -9.88 17.68
C LYS A 206 0.19 -9.45 18.74
N THR A 207 0.21 -10.07 19.93
CA THR A 207 -0.74 -9.74 21.00
C THR A 207 -0.67 -8.28 21.42
N ILE A 208 0.52 -7.67 21.39
CA ILE A 208 0.71 -6.24 21.69
C ILE A 208 0.22 -5.38 20.52
N LEU A 209 0.62 -5.73 19.29
CA LEU A 209 0.29 -4.98 18.09
C LEU A 209 -1.20 -4.98 17.74
N ASP A 210 -1.92 -6.04 18.13
CA ASP A 210 -3.38 -6.18 17.98
C ASP A 210 -4.15 -5.73 19.24
N ASP A 211 -3.49 -5.22 20.30
CA ASP A 211 -4.16 -4.80 21.54
C ASP A 211 -4.93 -3.50 21.33
N THR A 212 -6.25 -3.57 21.43
CA THR A 212 -7.18 -2.46 21.12
C THR A 212 -6.90 -1.21 21.95
N SER A 213 -6.42 -1.36 23.19
CA SER A 213 -6.01 -0.26 24.07
C SER A 213 -4.64 0.32 23.71
N SER A 214 -3.69 -0.51 23.24
CA SER A 214 -2.37 -0.06 22.78
C SER A 214 -2.48 0.76 21.50
N ILE A 215 -3.34 0.35 20.57
CA ILE A 215 -3.52 1.01 19.26
C ILE A 215 -4.40 2.26 19.31
N ARG A 216 -4.98 2.64 20.46
CA ARG A 216 -5.78 3.89 20.58
C ARG A 216 -4.95 5.14 20.32
N LEU A 217 -3.69 5.10 20.74
CA LEU A 217 -2.70 6.15 20.55
C LEU A 217 -1.43 5.49 20.00
N PRO A 218 -1.43 5.13 18.70
CA PRO A 218 -0.28 4.48 18.11
C PRO A 218 0.91 5.43 18.13
N ASP A 219 2.10 4.87 18.34
CA ASP A 219 3.37 5.59 18.32
C ASP A 219 4.30 5.02 17.23
N VAL A 220 5.52 5.57 17.15
CA VAL A 220 6.52 5.13 16.17
C VAL A 220 6.92 3.66 16.40
N ASP A 221 6.93 3.16 17.64
CA ASP A 221 7.25 1.77 17.92
C ASP A 221 6.17 0.81 17.40
N HIS A 222 4.89 1.21 17.41
CA HIS A 222 3.84 0.44 16.75
C HIS A 222 4.09 0.33 15.25
N VAL A 223 4.49 1.42 14.59
CA VAL A 223 4.87 1.39 13.16
C VAL A 223 6.04 0.44 12.93
N ILE A 224 7.12 0.59 13.69
CA ILE A 224 8.31 -0.26 13.55
C ILE A 224 7.96 -1.74 13.82
N GLY A 225 7.16 -2.02 14.86
CA GLY A 225 6.71 -3.36 15.22
C GLY A 225 5.87 -4.02 14.12
N TRP A 226 4.93 -3.28 13.51
CA TRP A 226 4.20 -3.75 12.34
C TRP A 226 5.10 -3.94 11.11
N GLY A 227 6.14 -3.13 10.96
CA GLY A 227 7.20 -3.32 9.96
C GLY A 227 7.90 -4.68 10.11
N PHE A 228 8.35 -5.01 11.32
CA PHE A 228 8.95 -6.32 11.59
C PHE A 228 7.96 -7.47 11.47
N ARG A 229 6.68 -7.27 11.85
CA ARG A 229 5.61 -8.25 11.64
C ARG A 229 5.38 -8.53 10.15
N MET A 230 5.33 -7.49 9.32
CA MET A 230 5.21 -7.62 7.86
C MET A 230 6.38 -8.42 7.28
N LEU A 231 7.62 -8.08 7.66
CA LEU A 231 8.84 -8.76 7.19
C LEU A 231 8.88 -10.23 7.60
N TYR A 232 8.56 -10.52 8.85
CA TYR A 232 8.53 -11.89 9.35
C TYR A 232 7.45 -12.73 8.62
N LEU A 233 6.24 -12.18 8.45
CA LEU A 233 5.16 -12.86 7.74
C LEU A 233 5.50 -13.09 6.26
N ARG A 234 6.20 -12.15 5.63
CA ARG A 234 6.68 -12.33 4.25
C ARG A 234 7.65 -13.52 4.15
N ALA A 235 8.52 -13.70 5.14
CA ALA A 235 9.50 -14.77 5.16
C ALA A 235 8.92 -16.16 5.55
N THR A 236 7.79 -16.19 6.27
CA THR A 236 7.34 -17.42 6.96
C THR A 236 5.89 -17.83 6.69
N SER A 237 5.08 -16.99 6.04
CA SER A 237 3.64 -17.17 5.91
C SER A 237 3.16 -16.99 4.46
N ARG A 238 1.88 -17.26 4.24
CA ARG A 238 1.20 -16.99 2.96
C ARG A 238 1.21 -15.49 2.62
N PRO A 239 1.36 -15.15 1.32
CA PRO A 239 1.29 -13.80 0.77
C PRO A 239 0.29 -12.83 1.40
N ASN A 240 -0.97 -13.26 1.53
CA ASN A 240 -2.07 -12.41 1.99
C ASN A 240 -1.83 -11.85 3.40
N ASN A 241 -1.18 -12.60 4.29
CA ASN A 241 -0.94 -12.15 5.66
C ASN A 241 0.11 -11.03 5.71
N ALA A 242 1.15 -11.13 4.88
CA ALA A 242 2.17 -10.09 4.76
C ALA A 242 1.58 -8.82 4.15
N TRP A 243 0.74 -8.96 3.12
CA TRP A 243 0.04 -7.82 2.52
C TRP A 243 -0.91 -7.12 3.51
N LEU A 244 -1.77 -7.86 4.22
CA LEU A 244 -2.65 -7.26 5.24
C LEU A 244 -1.86 -6.53 6.34
N ALA A 245 -0.75 -7.13 6.80
CA ALA A 245 0.14 -6.47 7.77
C ALA A 245 0.76 -5.19 7.19
N SER A 246 1.10 -5.17 5.90
CA SER A 246 1.59 -3.96 5.22
C SER A 246 0.51 -2.89 5.09
N CYS A 247 -0.76 -3.25 4.86
CA CYS A 247 -1.86 -2.28 4.83
C CYS A 247 -2.06 -1.63 6.21
N THR A 248 -2.05 -2.42 7.27
CA THR A 248 -2.10 -1.91 8.66
C THR A 248 -0.91 -0.99 8.94
N LEU A 249 0.30 -1.39 8.53
CA LEU A 249 1.50 -0.56 8.66
C LEU A 249 1.33 0.81 8.00
N MET A 250 0.77 0.87 6.78
CA MET A 250 0.55 2.15 6.09
C MET A 250 -0.46 3.05 6.81
N HIS A 251 -1.57 2.49 7.31
CA HIS A 251 -2.52 3.28 8.10
C HIS A 251 -1.93 3.76 9.42
N LEU A 252 -1.00 3.01 10.02
CA LEU A 252 -0.27 3.47 11.20
C LEU A 252 0.73 4.58 10.86
N CYS A 253 1.42 4.50 9.73
CA CYS A 253 2.26 5.60 9.24
C CYS A 253 1.45 6.89 9.11
N GLU A 254 0.23 6.81 8.57
CA GLU A 254 -0.67 7.96 8.46
C GLU A 254 -1.17 8.44 9.84
N ALA A 255 -1.63 7.53 10.70
CA ALA A 255 -2.16 7.88 12.01
C ALA A 255 -1.11 8.51 12.95
N VAL A 256 0.16 8.09 12.82
CA VAL A 256 1.30 8.67 13.54
C VAL A 256 1.81 9.95 12.86
N GLY A 257 1.54 10.13 11.56
CA GLY A 257 1.96 11.29 10.77
C GLY A 257 3.36 11.16 10.17
N LEU A 258 3.86 9.94 9.95
CA LEU A 258 5.16 9.73 9.30
C LEU A 258 5.15 10.05 7.81
N ASN A 259 3.98 10.26 7.21
CA ASN A 259 3.80 10.71 5.84
C ASN A 259 3.83 12.25 5.67
N ASP A 260 3.94 13.01 6.76
CA ASP A 260 3.92 14.47 6.77
C ASP A 260 5.18 15.05 7.43
N GLU A 261 5.87 15.96 6.73
CA GLU A 261 7.15 16.52 7.19
C GLU A 261 6.99 17.40 8.44
N ASN A 262 5.87 18.11 8.57
CA ASN A 262 5.62 18.94 9.76
C ASN A 262 5.38 18.06 10.99
N ALA A 263 4.66 16.94 10.84
CA ALA A 263 4.49 15.95 11.89
C ALA A 263 5.82 15.30 12.28
N ILE A 264 6.68 14.92 11.33
CA ILE A 264 8.05 14.43 11.61
C ILE A 264 8.84 15.46 12.43
N GLN A 265 8.81 16.74 12.06
CA GLN A 265 9.52 17.79 12.78
C GLN A 265 9.02 17.96 14.22
N ARG A 266 7.71 17.76 14.47
CA ARG A 266 7.14 17.77 15.82
C ARG A 266 7.59 16.58 16.65
N ILE A 267 7.52 15.37 16.11
CA ILE A 267 7.96 14.14 16.81
C ILE A 267 9.43 14.26 17.22
N THR A 268 10.27 14.79 16.33
CA THR A 268 11.72 14.95 16.59
C THR A 268 12.06 16.06 17.58
N SER A 269 11.12 16.99 17.83
CA SER A 269 11.28 18.08 18.81
C SER A 269 10.79 17.69 20.21
N ALA A 270 10.22 16.49 20.39
CA ALA A 270 9.75 16.02 21.69
C ALA A 270 10.93 15.81 22.68
N PRO A 271 10.74 16.05 24.00
CA PRO A 271 11.82 15.95 24.98
C PRO A 271 12.54 14.59 25.03
N ASP A 272 11.83 13.51 24.72
CA ASP A 272 12.30 12.13 24.73
C ASP A 272 12.72 11.61 23.35
N ALA A 273 12.59 12.42 22.28
CA ALA A 273 12.87 12.02 20.90
C ALA A 273 14.28 11.43 20.73
N ALA A 274 15.30 12.08 21.31
CA ALA A 274 16.68 11.61 21.24
C ALA A 274 16.89 10.26 21.95
N LEU A 275 16.19 10.03 23.07
CA LEU A 275 16.28 8.77 23.81
C LEU A 275 15.68 7.61 23.00
N LEU A 276 14.55 7.88 22.35
CA LEU A 276 13.82 6.94 21.49
C LEU A 276 14.46 6.75 20.10
N GLY A 277 15.43 7.59 19.72
CA GLY A 277 16.09 7.54 18.42
C GLY A 277 15.30 8.22 17.29
N HIS A 278 14.33 9.06 17.63
CA HIS A 278 13.49 9.79 16.70
C HIS A 278 14.25 10.99 16.11
N THR A 279 15.05 10.73 15.08
CA THR A 279 15.65 11.79 14.25
C THR A 279 14.85 11.96 12.96
N VAL A 280 14.92 13.14 12.33
CA VAL A 280 14.22 13.42 11.06
C VAL A 280 14.54 12.36 10.01
N ASN A 281 15.82 12.05 9.84
CA ASN A 281 16.26 11.05 8.86
C ASN A 281 15.80 9.64 9.23
N GLN A 282 15.77 9.27 10.51
CA GLN A 282 15.28 7.95 10.93
C GLN A 282 13.80 7.80 10.65
N LEU A 283 12.97 8.79 10.99
CA LEU A 283 11.53 8.73 10.77
C LEU A 283 11.18 8.71 9.28
N ARG A 284 11.89 9.48 8.45
CA ARG A 284 11.77 9.39 6.98
C ARG A 284 12.14 7.99 6.46
N ARG A 285 13.22 7.39 6.96
CA ARG A 285 13.61 6.02 6.57
C ARG A 285 12.55 5.00 6.96
N VAL A 286 12.03 5.06 8.18
CA VAL A 286 10.93 4.20 8.63
C VAL A 286 9.75 4.30 7.67
N PHE A 287 9.34 5.52 7.32
CA PHE A 287 8.26 5.76 6.37
C PHE A 287 8.54 5.16 4.98
N TRP A 288 9.68 5.49 4.38
CA TRP A 288 10.00 5.07 3.02
C TRP A 288 10.25 3.58 2.90
N ILE A 289 10.81 2.93 3.93
CA ILE A 289 10.94 1.47 3.99
C ILE A 289 9.57 0.82 4.08
N ALA A 290 8.67 1.35 4.92
CA ALA A 290 7.30 0.86 5.04
C ALA A 290 6.54 1.00 3.72
N TRP A 291 6.61 2.18 3.08
CA TRP A 291 5.99 2.46 1.80
C TRP A 291 6.53 1.54 0.70
N ALA A 292 7.85 1.43 0.56
CA ALA A 292 8.46 0.57 -0.45
C ALA A 292 8.10 -0.91 -0.26
N GLY A 293 8.10 -1.39 0.99
CA GLY A 293 7.68 -2.75 1.33
C GLY A 293 6.21 -3.01 1.00
N HIS A 294 5.32 -2.06 1.33
CA HIS A 294 3.89 -2.16 1.01
C HIS A 294 3.61 -2.11 -0.49
N SER A 295 4.25 -1.19 -1.22
CA SER A 295 4.15 -1.09 -2.67
C SER A 295 4.58 -2.41 -3.31
N LEU A 296 5.74 -2.94 -2.92
CA LEU A 296 6.25 -4.22 -3.44
C LEU A 296 5.26 -5.37 -3.20
N LEU A 297 4.71 -5.51 -1.99
CA LEU A 297 3.74 -6.56 -1.69
C LEU A 297 2.40 -6.38 -2.43
N SER A 298 1.97 -5.14 -2.66
CA SER A 298 0.75 -4.85 -3.40
C SER A 298 0.90 -5.24 -4.86
N TYR A 299 2.05 -4.92 -5.49
CA TYR A 299 2.34 -5.35 -6.86
C TYR A 299 2.62 -6.84 -6.98
N GLU A 300 3.39 -7.45 -6.06
CA GLU A 300 3.70 -8.89 -6.09
C GLU A 300 2.43 -9.76 -6.05
N TYR A 301 1.35 -9.27 -5.43
CA TYR A 301 0.11 -10.02 -5.24
C TYR A 301 -1.08 -9.45 -6.01
N ASP A 302 -0.86 -8.49 -6.91
CA ASP A 302 -1.88 -7.82 -7.71
C ASP A 302 -3.05 -7.30 -6.84
N ARG A 303 -2.71 -6.48 -5.85
CA ARG A 303 -3.64 -5.88 -4.89
C ARG A 303 -3.59 -4.37 -4.95
N SER A 304 -4.71 -3.75 -4.63
CA SER A 304 -4.78 -2.30 -4.44
C SER A 304 -3.89 -1.87 -3.27
N PRO A 305 -2.89 -0.99 -3.48
CA PRO A 305 -2.16 -0.35 -2.40
C PRO A 305 -3.02 0.65 -1.61
N VAL A 306 -2.60 0.91 -0.38
CA VAL A 306 -3.01 2.05 0.45
C VAL A 306 -2.32 3.30 -0.07
N ILE A 307 -3.10 4.31 -0.45
CA ILE A 307 -2.62 5.56 -1.01
C ILE A 307 -2.98 6.69 -0.05
N PHE A 308 -2.02 7.52 0.32
CA PHE A 308 -2.29 8.73 1.10
C PHE A 308 -2.76 9.86 0.17
N GLY A 309 -3.83 10.56 0.55
CA GLY A 309 -4.39 11.66 -0.26
C GLY A 309 -3.41 12.81 -0.53
N THR A 310 -2.36 12.95 0.28
CA THR A 310 -1.29 13.96 0.14
C THR A 310 -0.14 13.52 -0.77
N LEU A 311 0.00 12.22 -1.06
CA LEU A 311 1.01 11.70 -1.97
C LEU A 311 0.47 11.62 -3.39
N LYS A 312 0.18 12.79 -3.98
CA LYS A 312 0.00 12.91 -5.43
C LYS A 312 1.30 13.38 -6.05
N MET A 313 2.30 12.51 -6.05
CA MET A 313 3.48 12.72 -6.88
C MET A 313 3.18 12.08 -8.23
N GLY A 314 2.84 12.90 -9.23
CA GLY A 314 3.02 12.48 -10.62
C GLY A 314 4.49 12.11 -10.80
N ILE A 315 4.80 11.05 -11.56
CA ILE A 315 6.18 10.62 -11.81
C ILE A 315 6.90 11.80 -12.48
N PRO A 316 7.83 12.51 -11.79
CA PRO A 316 8.57 13.58 -12.43
C PRO A 316 9.43 12.99 -13.55
N GLU A 317 9.77 13.76 -14.57
CA GLU A 317 10.63 13.30 -15.67
C GLU A 317 12.00 12.76 -15.14
N GLU A 318 12.50 13.37 -14.06
CA GLU A 318 13.69 12.93 -13.29
C GLU A 318 13.55 11.52 -12.66
N ALA A 319 12.33 11.01 -12.49
CA ALA A 319 12.11 9.66 -11.96
C ALA A 319 12.43 8.58 -12.99
N VAL A 320 12.38 8.86 -14.29
CA VAL A 320 12.83 7.91 -15.32
C VAL A 320 14.34 7.70 -15.20
N GLU A 321 15.11 8.79 -15.11
CA GLU A 321 16.56 8.72 -14.92
C GLU A 321 16.93 8.02 -13.62
N SER A 322 16.21 8.34 -12.53
CA SER A 322 16.40 7.69 -11.24
C SER A 322 16.09 6.19 -11.31
N ALA A 323 14.98 5.78 -11.94
CA ALA A 323 14.60 4.38 -12.11
C ALA A 323 15.64 3.61 -12.94
N ILE A 324 16.18 4.23 -13.99
CA ILE A 324 17.27 3.67 -14.79
C ILE A 324 18.54 3.51 -13.93
N ALA A 325 18.93 4.54 -13.17
CA ALA A 325 20.11 4.49 -12.32
C ALA A 325 20.01 3.40 -11.23
N PHE A 326 18.86 3.32 -10.53
CA PHE A 326 18.60 2.30 -9.53
C PHE A 326 18.57 0.89 -10.13
N GLY A 327 17.92 0.71 -11.28
CA GLY A 327 17.86 -0.58 -11.96
C GLY A 327 19.23 -1.06 -12.44
N LYS A 328 20.07 -0.15 -12.93
CA LYS A 328 21.47 -0.45 -13.28
C LYS A 328 22.27 -0.91 -12.07
N ALA A 329 22.24 -0.15 -10.97
CA ALA A 329 22.95 -0.51 -9.74
C ALA A 329 22.46 -1.85 -9.17
N ALA A 330 21.14 -2.10 -9.19
CA ALA A 330 20.55 -3.37 -8.76
C ALA A 330 21.01 -4.54 -9.64
N THR A 331 21.14 -4.32 -10.95
CA THR A 331 21.62 -5.33 -11.90
C THR A 331 23.08 -5.70 -11.65
N GLU A 332 23.93 -4.69 -11.42
CA GLU A 332 25.34 -4.90 -11.08
C GLU A 332 25.49 -5.69 -9.77
N ALA A 333 24.72 -5.32 -8.74
CA ALA A 333 24.69 -6.04 -7.47
C ALA A 333 24.18 -7.48 -7.63
N ALA A 334 23.13 -7.70 -8.44
CA ALA A 334 22.59 -9.03 -8.71
C ALA A 334 23.61 -9.94 -9.37
N VAL A 335 24.38 -9.44 -10.34
CA VAL A 335 25.47 -10.17 -10.99
C VAL A 335 26.58 -10.52 -10.00
N GLN A 336 26.97 -9.59 -9.13
CA GLN A 336 27.99 -9.84 -8.11
C GLN A 336 27.54 -10.92 -7.11
N LEU A 337 26.29 -10.83 -6.63
CA LEU A 337 25.71 -11.82 -5.73
C LEU A 337 25.64 -13.20 -6.39
N ALA A 338 25.20 -13.28 -7.64
CA ALA A 338 25.18 -14.53 -8.40
C ALA A 338 26.59 -15.14 -8.55
N ALA A 339 27.60 -14.32 -8.84
CA ALA A 339 28.99 -14.76 -8.95
C ALA A 339 29.57 -15.30 -7.63
N GLN A 340 29.09 -14.79 -6.49
CA GLN A 340 29.47 -15.26 -5.16
C GLN A 340 28.70 -16.52 -4.72
N GLY A 341 27.77 -17.03 -5.54
CA GLY A 341 26.87 -18.12 -5.16
C GLY A 341 25.77 -17.69 -4.18
N CYS A 342 25.65 -16.39 -3.90
CA CYS A 342 24.66 -15.79 -3.01
C CYS A 342 23.36 -15.51 -3.76
N LEU A 343 22.64 -16.57 -4.12
CA LEU A 343 21.36 -16.47 -4.83
C LEU A 343 20.23 -16.18 -3.84
N PHE A 344 20.14 -14.92 -3.43
CA PHE A 344 19.06 -14.42 -2.58
C PHE A 344 17.74 -14.36 -3.36
N TRP A 345 16.61 -14.32 -2.64
CA TRP A 345 15.26 -14.55 -3.19
C TRP A 345 14.86 -13.65 -4.38
N ASN A 346 15.43 -12.45 -4.50
CA ASN A 346 15.07 -11.49 -5.56
C ASN A 346 16.13 -11.28 -6.64
N VAL A 347 17.28 -11.96 -6.62
CA VAL A 347 18.40 -11.67 -7.56
C VAL A 347 17.94 -11.73 -9.03
N ILE A 348 17.24 -12.80 -9.44
CA ILE A 348 16.73 -12.89 -10.81
C ILE A 348 15.48 -12.03 -11.05
N SER A 349 14.61 -11.91 -10.05
CA SER A 349 13.36 -11.15 -10.15
C SER A 349 13.64 -9.66 -10.39
N SER A 350 14.60 -9.07 -9.67
CA SER A 350 14.98 -7.67 -9.84
C SER A 350 15.52 -7.36 -11.23
N VAL A 351 16.37 -8.24 -11.80
CA VAL A 351 16.92 -8.05 -13.14
C VAL A 351 15.82 -8.23 -14.21
N PHE A 352 14.95 -9.21 -14.04
CA PHE A 352 13.79 -9.43 -14.93
C PHE A 352 12.83 -8.23 -14.92
N GLN A 353 12.44 -7.75 -13.74
CA GLN A 353 11.53 -6.61 -13.61
C GLN A 353 12.15 -5.33 -14.15
N TYR A 354 13.45 -5.10 -13.94
CA TYR A 354 14.13 -3.95 -14.57
C TYR A 354 14.13 -4.05 -16.10
N ALA A 355 14.34 -5.24 -16.67
CA ALA A 355 14.19 -5.44 -18.11
C ALA A 355 12.78 -5.09 -18.61
N CYS A 356 11.73 -5.51 -17.88
CA CYS A 356 10.35 -5.13 -18.19
C CYS A 356 10.13 -3.61 -18.11
N VAL A 357 10.65 -2.94 -17.09
CA VAL A 357 10.56 -1.48 -16.92
C VAL A 357 11.22 -0.74 -18.09
N LEU A 358 12.42 -1.13 -18.51
CA LEU A 358 13.08 -0.52 -19.67
C LEU A 358 12.28 -0.71 -20.97
N LEU A 359 11.70 -1.89 -21.17
CA LEU A 359 10.82 -2.18 -22.31
C LEU A 359 9.52 -1.36 -22.28
N ALA A 360 9.02 -1.03 -21.09
CA ALA A 360 7.83 -0.23 -20.88
C ALA A 360 8.07 1.29 -21.06
N ILE A 361 9.19 1.82 -20.54
CA ILE A 361 9.55 3.25 -20.66
C ILE A 361 9.65 3.69 -22.13
N ASP A 362 10.15 2.81 -23.00
CA ASP A 362 10.22 3.05 -24.45
C ASP A 362 10.86 4.38 -24.86
N SER A 363 11.91 4.79 -24.15
CA SER A 363 12.70 5.96 -24.51
C SER A 363 14.05 5.55 -25.13
N PRO A 364 14.70 6.45 -25.90
CA PRO A 364 16.07 6.23 -26.35
C PRO A 364 17.02 5.97 -25.18
N VAL A 365 16.85 6.73 -24.08
CA VAL A 365 17.66 6.59 -22.86
C VAL A 365 17.50 5.20 -22.25
N ALA A 366 16.27 4.67 -22.14
CA ALA A 366 16.04 3.32 -21.63
C ALA A 366 16.59 2.23 -22.57
N SER A 367 16.53 2.46 -23.88
CA SER A 367 16.98 1.51 -24.90
C SER A 367 18.48 1.21 -24.83
N GLU A 368 19.29 2.19 -24.43
CA GLU A 368 20.74 2.02 -24.24
C GLU A 368 21.09 0.98 -23.15
N HIS A 369 20.20 0.76 -22.18
CA HIS A 369 20.42 -0.15 -21.06
C HIS A 369 19.91 -1.58 -21.30
N ILE A 370 19.07 -1.79 -22.33
CA ILE A 370 18.48 -3.11 -22.66
C ILE A 370 19.56 -4.18 -22.89
N PRO A 371 20.62 -3.97 -23.69
CA PRO A 371 21.64 -5.00 -23.91
C PRO A 371 22.32 -5.45 -22.61
N GLY A 372 22.62 -4.49 -21.72
CA GLY A 372 23.28 -4.75 -20.45
C GLY A 372 22.43 -5.58 -19.50
N VAL A 373 21.15 -5.22 -19.32
CA VAL A 373 20.25 -5.97 -18.43
C VAL A 373 19.97 -7.38 -18.95
N PHE A 374 19.85 -7.58 -20.26
CA PHE A 374 19.62 -8.92 -20.83
C PHE A 374 20.85 -9.83 -20.69
N ALA A 375 22.06 -9.28 -20.85
CA ALA A 375 23.29 -10.02 -20.59
C ALA A 375 23.42 -10.42 -19.11
N ALA A 376 23.09 -9.50 -18.21
CA ALA A 376 23.06 -9.78 -16.77
C ALA A 376 22.00 -10.83 -16.40
N LEU A 377 20.80 -10.76 -17.00
CA LEU A 377 19.73 -11.74 -16.77
C LEU A 377 20.16 -13.14 -17.20
N GLU A 378 20.84 -13.24 -18.35
CA GLU A 378 21.41 -14.50 -18.84
C GLU A 378 22.49 -15.04 -17.91
N GLN A 379 23.41 -14.19 -17.44
CA GLN A 379 24.44 -14.57 -16.49
C GLN A 379 23.85 -15.08 -15.17
N VAL A 380 22.88 -14.35 -14.60
CA VAL A 380 22.20 -14.73 -13.36
C VAL A 380 21.44 -16.04 -13.56
N ALA A 381 20.69 -16.20 -14.66
CA ALA A 381 19.96 -17.43 -14.94
C ALA A 381 20.88 -18.65 -15.08
N ASN A 382 22.04 -18.47 -15.70
CA ASN A 382 23.04 -19.53 -15.90
C ASN A 382 23.76 -19.91 -14.59
N SER A 383 23.90 -18.99 -13.63
CA SER A 383 24.58 -19.26 -12.36
C SER A 383 23.88 -20.32 -11.50
N ALA A 384 22.53 -20.32 -11.44
CA ALA A 384 21.77 -21.35 -10.74
C ALA A 384 21.31 -22.49 -11.65
N ASN A 385 21.17 -22.22 -12.96
CA ASN A 385 20.77 -23.16 -14.00
C ASN A 385 19.52 -23.99 -13.66
N THR A 386 18.52 -23.37 -13.03
CA THR A 386 17.24 -24.03 -12.71
C THR A 386 16.24 -23.86 -13.86
N ARG A 387 15.22 -24.72 -13.91
CA ARG A 387 14.14 -24.63 -14.90
C ARG A 387 13.44 -23.27 -14.85
N LEU A 388 13.08 -22.80 -13.66
CA LEU A 388 12.38 -21.53 -13.47
C LEU A 388 13.20 -20.35 -13.98
N MET A 389 14.52 -20.34 -13.74
CA MET A 389 15.37 -19.26 -14.23
C MET A 389 15.50 -19.22 -15.76
N ARG A 390 15.58 -20.39 -16.41
CA ARG A 390 15.56 -20.48 -17.87
C ARG A 390 14.22 -20.03 -18.46
N GLU A 391 13.11 -20.37 -17.80
CA GLU A 391 11.77 -19.91 -18.19
C GLU A 391 11.68 -18.37 -18.07
N THR A 392 12.15 -17.77 -16.97
CA THR A 392 12.22 -16.30 -16.80
C THR A 392 13.00 -15.62 -17.92
N LEU A 393 14.18 -16.13 -18.28
CA LEU A 393 14.99 -15.59 -19.39
C LEU A 393 14.27 -15.74 -20.74
N SER A 394 13.57 -16.86 -20.97
CA SER A 394 12.78 -17.08 -22.19
C SER A 394 11.63 -16.08 -22.30
N ILE A 395 10.93 -15.81 -21.20
CA ILE A 395 9.85 -14.81 -21.15
C ILE A 395 10.41 -13.43 -21.48
N ALA A 396 11.53 -13.02 -20.86
CA ALA A 396 12.14 -11.72 -21.15
C ALA A 396 12.51 -11.56 -22.63
N ARG A 397 13.12 -12.59 -23.25
CA ARG A 397 13.47 -12.57 -24.68
C ARG A 397 12.23 -12.48 -25.57
N HIS A 398 11.15 -13.15 -25.20
CA HIS A 398 9.88 -13.05 -25.91
C HIS A 398 9.32 -11.62 -25.86
N LEU A 399 9.31 -10.98 -24.68
CA LEU A 399 8.87 -9.60 -24.52
C LEU A 399 9.70 -8.61 -25.36
N LEU A 400 11.02 -8.79 -25.42
CA LEU A 400 11.89 -8.01 -26.30
C LEU A 400 11.52 -8.21 -27.78
N GLY A 401 11.22 -9.45 -28.19
CA GLY A 401 10.76 -9.75 -29.54
C GLY A 401 9.46 -9.02 -29.90
N LEU A 402 8.49 -9.01 -28.99
CA LEU A 402 7.23 -8.28 -29.16
C LEU A 402 7.47 -6.76 -29.28
N ARG A 403 8.34 -6.20 -28.43
CA ARG A 403 8.73 -4.78 -28.50
C ARG A 403 9.36 -4.41 -29.84
N LEU A 404 10.27 -5.23 -30.34
CA LEU A 404 10.92 -5.03 -31.65
C LEU A 404 9.90 -5.09 -32.79
N ALA A 405 8.95 -6.02 -32.74
CA ALA A 405 7.87 -6.11 -33.73
C ALA A 405 6.99 -4.85 -33.73
N LYS A 406 6.60 -4.36 -32.54
CA LYS A 406 5.84 -3.10 -32.39
C LYS A 406 6.60 -1.91 -32.99
N LYS A 407 7.88 -1.73 -32.64
CA LYS A 407 8.72 -0.64 -33.18
C LYS A 407 8.89 -0.69 -34.70
N ARG A 408 9.02 -1.89 -35.29
CA ARG A 408 9.08 -2.04 -36.76
C ARG A 408 7.76 -1.63 -37.42
N LYS A 409 6.62 -1.96 -36.81
CA LYS A 409 5.29 -1.56 -37.29
C LYS A 409 5.11 -0.04 -37.22
N GLU A 410 5.47 0.59 -36.11
CA GLU A 410 5.45 2.06 -35.93
C GLU A 410 6.34 2.76 -36.97
N LEU A 411 7.57 2.28 -37.18
CA LEU A 411 8.49 2.83 -38.17
C LEU A 411 7.90 2.73 -39.59
N ALA A 412 7.38 1.55 -39.97
CA ALA A 412 6.79 1.34 -41.28
C ALA A 412 5.58 2.26 -41.55
N GLN A 413 4.79 2.57 -40.51
CA GLN A 413 3.68 3.54 -40.62
C GLN A 413 4.19 4.96 -40.85
N LEU A 414 5.23 5.39 -40.14
CA LEU A 414 5.84 6.72 -40.31
C LEU A 414 6.48 6.88 -41.70
N GLU A 415 7.19 5.87 -42.18
CA GLU A 415 7.78 5.83 -43.53
C GLU A 415 6.69 5.89 -44.63
N GLY A 416 5.55 5.25 -44.40
CA GLY A 416 4.38 5.32 -45.28
C GLY A 416 3.79 6.73 -45.40
N ILE A 417 3.74 7.50 -44.31
CA ILE A 417 3.29 8.90 -44.32
C ILE A 417 4.29 9.79 -45.06
N GLY A 418 5.58 9.64 -44.78
CA GLY A 418 6.63 10.39 -45.48
C GLY A 418 6.62 10.13 -46.99
N SER A 419 6.35 8.89 -47.38
CA SER A 419 6.21 8.50 -48.79
C SER A 419 4.94 9.08 -49.43
N ALA A 420 3.82 9.16 -48.71
CA ALA A 420 2.58 9.77 -49.21
C ALA A 420 2.71 11.30 -49.42
N GLN A 421 3.42 11.99 -48.53
CA GLN A 421 3.67 13.44 -48.65
C GLN A 421 4.57 13.79 -49.84
N SER A 422 5.45 12.89 -50.27
CA SER A 422 6.26 13.08 -51.49
C SER A 422 5.46 12.96 -52.80
N TYR A 423 4.20 12.53 -52.77
CA TYR A 423 3.34 12.41 -53.96
C TYR A 423 2.35 13.56 -54.15
N GLU A 424 2.22 14.52 -53.22
CA GLU A 424 1.31 15.68 -53.36
C GLU A 424 1.91 16.91 -54.08
N HIS A 425 3.01 16.73 -54.82
CA HIS A 425 3.54 17.78 -55.70
C HIS A 425 3.60 17.35 -57.18
N GLN A 426 2.43 17.05 -57.75
CA GLN A 426 2.25 17.12 -59.20
C GLN A 426 0.78 17.40 -59.58
N PRO A 427 0.47 18.41 -60.42
CA PRO A 427 -0.90 18.76 -60.77
C PRO A 427 -1.47 17.88 -61.91
N ASP A 428 -2.75 17.58 -61.78
CA ASP A 428 -3.76 17.13 -62.77
C ASP A 428 -3.36 16.15 -63.88
N GLN A 429 -4.07 15.00 -63.94
CA GLN A 429 -4.98 14.70 -65.07
C GLN A 429 -5.90 13.49 -64.83
N LEU A 430 -7.12 13.62 -65.38
CA LEU A 430 -8.27 12.70 -65.33
C LEU A 430 -8.03 11.35 -66.05
N GLY A 431 -8.66 10.29 -65.52
CA GLY A 431 -9.00 9.07 -66.28
C GLY A 431 -9.55 7.94 -65.38
N PRO A 432 -10.72 7.30 -65.71
CA PRO A 432 -11.43 6.40 -64.79
C PRO A 432 -11.18 4.90 -65.03
N THR A 433 -11.70 4.09 -64.09
CA THR A 433 -11.88 2.61 -64.08
C THR A 433 -10.63 1.81 -63.68
N SER A 434 -10.69 0.74 -62.86
CA SER A 434 -11.67 -0.35 -62.84
C SER A 434 -11.68 -1.11 -61.50
N HIS A 435 -12.86 -1.62 -61.15
CA HIS A 435 -13.06 -2.69 -60.16
C HIS A 435 -12.19 -3.92 -60.47
N GLY A 436 -11.54 -4.46 -59.43
CA GLY A 436 -10.81 -5.72 -59.48
C GLY A 436 -10.76 -6.36 -58.10
N THR A 437 -11.65 -7.33 -57.90
CA THR A 437 -11.73 -8.23 -56.75
C THR A 437 -10.47 -9.09 -56.60
N ALA A 438 -9.94 -9.23 -55.38
CA ALA A 438 -9.17 -10.40 -54.98
C ALA A 438 -9.36 -10.66 -53.48
N SER A 439 -10.12 -11.71 -53.17
CA SER A 439 -10.11 -12.36 -51.87
C SER A 439 -8.87 -13.25 -51.77
N THR A 440 -8.20 -13.25 -50.63
CA THR A 440 -7.42 -14.41 -50.18
C THR A 440 -7.60 -14.59 -48.68
N THR A 441 -8.34 -15.66 -48.41
CA THR A 441 -8.47 -16.50 -47.22
C THR A 441 -7.35 -16.44 -46.18
N ASP A 442 -7.82 -16.33 -44.93
CA ASP A 442 -7.15 -16.62 -43.67
C ASP A 442 -6.56 -18.04 -43.61
N ILE A 443 -5.37 -18.16 -42.99
CA ILE A 443 -4.94 -19.36 -42.29
C ILE A 443 -4.38 -18.94 -40.92
N ASN A 444 -5.19 -19.22 -39.91
CA ASN A 444 -4.95 -19.29 -38.46
C ASN A 444 -3.49 -19.33 -37.99
N ALA A 445 -3.03 -18.22 -37.40
CA ALA A 445 -2.26 -18.26 -36.16
C ALA A 445 -3.22 -17.79 -35.06
N ALA A 446 -3.34 -18.54 -33.96
CA ALA A 446 -4.09 -18.07 -32.80
C ALA A 446 -3.33 -16.89 -32.16
N GLU A 447 -3.53 -15.69 -32.70
CA GLU A 447 -3.22 -14.43 -32.04
C GLU A 447 -4.16 -14.32 -30.84
N PHE A 448 -3.61 -14.57 -29.64
CA PHE A 448 -4.16 -13.98 -28.43
C PHE A 448 -3.89 -12.48 -28.53
N ASP A 449 -4.85 -11.78 -29.11
CA ASP A 449 -4.88 -10.32 -29.22
C ASP A 449 -5.14 -9.73 -27.84
N PHE A 450 -4.07 -9.46 -27.09
CA PHE A 450 -4.12 -8.55 -25.96
C PHE A 450 -4.02 -7.14 -26.53
N ASP A 451 -5.16 -6.56 -26.88
CA ASP A 451 -5.29 -5.13 -27.14
C ASP A 451 -5.16 -4.39 -25.79
N LEU A 452 -3.95 -4.42 -25.22
CA LEU A 452 -3.59 -3.67 -24.01
C LEU A 452 -3.28 -2.24 -24.44
N ASP A 453 -4.14 -1.32 -24.04
CA ASP A 453 -3.88 0.12 -24.14
C ASP A 453 -2.78 0.51 -23.12
N TRP A 454 -1.54 0.54 -23.60
CA TRP A 454 -0.35 0.79 -22.78
C TRP A 454 -0.27 2.22 -22.24
N ASP A 455 -1.01 3.17 -22.82
CA ASP A 455 -1.06 4.55 -22.33
C ASP A 455 -1.83 4.62 -21.00
N GLN A 456 -2.72 3.66 -20.74
CA GLN A 456 -3.44 3.53 -19.47
C GLN A 456 -2.52 3.08 -18.31
N PHE A 457 -1.46 2.30 -18.59
CA PHE A 457 -0.55 1.77 -17.57
C PHE A 457 0.37 2.84 -16.96
N THR A 458 0.70 3.88 -17.71
CA THR A 458 1.66 4.92 -17.28
C THR A 458 0.99 6.15 -16.67
N ILE A 459 -0.30 6.38 -16.96
CA ILE A 459 -1.00 7.61 -16.59
C ILE A 459 -1.86 7.43 -15.32
N GLU A 460 -2.48 6.26 -15.07
CA GLU A 460 -3.28 6.01 -13.86
C GLU A 460 -3.25 4.54 -13.39
N PRO A 461 -2.52 4.17 -12.32
CA PRO A 461 -2.38 2.78 -11.87
C PRO A 461 -3.64 2.17 -11.20
N PHE A 462 -4.81 2.81 -11.27
CA PHE A 462 -6.01 2.42 -10.50
C PHE A 462 -7.31 2.26 -11.31
N LEU A 463 -7.28 2.34 -12.63
CA LEU A 463 -8.46 2.00 -13.43
C LEU A 463 -8.54 0.49 -13.70
N SER A 464 -9.70 -0.09 -13.40
CA SER A 464 -10.06 -1.47 -13.73
C SER A 464 -9.68 -1.81 -15.17
N MET A 465 -8.96 -2.93 -15.33
CA MET A 465 -8.50 -3.50 -16.61
C MET A 465 -9.66 -3.87 -17.57
N PHE A 466 -10.91 -3.76 -17.10
CA PHE A 466 -12.12 -3.90 -17.90
C PHE A 466 -12.90 -2.60 -17.81
N GLY A 467 -13.20 -2.00 -18.97
CA GLY A 467 -13.96 -0.78 -19.09
C GLY A 467 -15.38 -0.90 -18.51
N PRO A 468 -16.12 0.22 -18.39
CA PRO A 468 -17.47 0.23 -17.82
C PRO A 468 -18.52 -0.53 -18.65
N ASP A 469 -18.18 -0.96 -19.87
CA ASP A 469 -19.10 -1.65 -20.78
C ASP A 469 -18.62 -3.06 -21.14
N SER A 470 -18.78 -4.00 -20.22
CA SER A 470 -18.88 -5.42 -20.58
C SER A 470 -19.83 -6.11 -19.61
N GLY A 471 -21.13 -5.97 -19.89
CA GLY A 471 -22.15 -6.83 -19.31
C GLY A 471 -22.01 -8.24 -19.86
N LEU A 472 -21.68 -9.19 -18.98
CA LEU A 472 -22.10 -10.59 -19.00
C LEU A 472 -21.90 -11.20 -17.60
#